data_AF-A0A3C0FXD9-F1
#
_entry.id   AF-A0A3C0FXD9-F1
#
_cell.length_a   1.000
_cell.length_b   1.000
_cell.length_c   1.000
_cell.angle_alpha   90.00
_cell.angle_beta   90.00
_cell.angle_gamma   90.00
#
_symmetry.space_group_name_H-M   'P 1'
#
loop_
_entity.id
_entity.type
_entity.pdbx_description
1 polymer ?
#
loop_
_entity_poly.entity_id
_entity_poly.type
_entity_poly.pdbx_seq_one_letter_code
_entity_poly.pdbx_strand_id
1 'polypeptide(L)'
;VRIHSDIGWRDLDLSTIDTLFVPGGAGVWSLRDNAAIIEWVRNASMSVPRLGSICSGALVLAEAGVLDGKMATTHWSRCDQMAREYPAIQMMGDRLHSYDPAGLDGDPHVFTSAGVTAGIDP
;
A
#
# COMPACT_ATOMS: atom_id res chain seq x y z
N VAL A 1 21.25 -6.24 -9.27
CA VAL A 1 20.56 -5.13 -9.97
C VAL A 1 20.38 -3.99 -8.98
N ARG A 2 20.72 -2.74 -9.35
CA ARG A 2 20.34 -1.53 -8.60
C ARG A 2 19.32 -0.78 -9.44
N ILE A 3 18.17 -0.46 -8.88
CA ILE A 3 17.12 0.33 -9.52
C ILE A 3 17.24 1.75 -8.98
N HIS A 4 17.22 2.74 -9.86
CA HIS A 4 17.21 4.16 -9.51
C HIS A 4 15.88 4.77 -9.98
N SER A 5 15.36 5.72 -9.22
CA SER A 5 14.22 6.53 -9.63
C SER A 5 14.70 7.74 -10.42
N ASP A 6 14.06 8.03 -11.55
CA ASP A 6 14.36 9.22 -12.34
C ASP A 6 13.93 10.53 -11.65
N ILE A 7 12.94 10.45 -10.75
CA ILE A 7 12.36 11.60 -10.04
C ILE A 7 12.14 11.23 -8.56
N GLY A 8 12.44 12.17 -7.66
CA GLY A 8 12.15 12.04 -6.23
C GLY A 8 10.68 12.35 -5.91
N TRP A 9 10.12 11.72 -4.88
CA TRP A 9 8.71 11.88 -4.52
C TRP A 9 8.29 13.34 -4.24
N ARG A 10 9.22 14.21 -3.82
CA ARG A 10 8.97 15.64 -3.58
C ARG A 10 8.73 16.44 -4.86
N ASP A 11 9.25 15.97 -5.98
CA ASP A 11 9.24 16.67 -7.26
C ASP A 11 8.16 16.11 -8.21
N LEU A 12 7.35 15.15 -7.74
CA LEU A 12 6.26 14.56 -8.51
C LEU A 12 5.01 15.46 -8.48
N ASP A 13 4.49 15.77 -9.66
CA ASP A 13 3.14 16.30 -9.82
C ASP A 13 2.13 15.15 -9.78
N LEU A 14 1.43 15.00 -8.64
CA LEU A 14 0.46 13.94 -8.41
C LEU A 14 -0.70 13.94 -9.42
N SER A 15 -1.01 15.09 -10.03
CA SER A 15 -2.07 15.18 -11.04
C SER A 15 -1.73 14.46 -12.35
N THR A 16 -0.45 14.12 -12.55
CA THR A 16 0.06 13.41 -13.72
C THR A 16 0.19 11.90 -13.49
N ILE A 17 -0.18 11.39 -12.31
CA ILE A 17 0.04 10.00 -11.91
C ILE A 17 -1.27 9.22 -11.93
N ASP A 18 -1.36 8.22 -12.81
CA ASP A 18 -2.53 7.32 -12.88
C ASP A 18 -2.54 6.24 -11.79
N THR A 19 -1.35 5.83 -11.35
CA THR A 19 -1.17 4.76 -10.36
C THR A 19 0.06 5.03 -9.51
N LEU A 20 -0.13 5.05 -8.19
CA LEU A 20 0.95 4.99 -7.21
C LEU A 20 1.07 3.58 -6.65
N PHE A 21 2.29 3.08 -6.53
CA PHE A 21 2.55 1.74 -6.04
C PHE A 21 3.64 1.72 -4.97
N VAL A 22 3.33 1.11 -3.82
CA VAL A 22 4.26 1.01 -2.68
C VAL A 22 4.75 -0.44 -2.52
N PRO A 23 5.97 -0.76 -2.97
CA PRO A 23 6.52 -2.09 -2.81
C PRO A 23 6.98 -2.34 -1.36
N GLY A 24 6.99 -3.62 -0.98
CA GLY A 24 7.60 -4.08 0.25
C GLY A 24 9.12 -4.19 0.18
N GLY A 25 9.74 -4.69 1.25
CA GLY A 25 11.18 -4.85 1.39
C GLY A 25 11.75 -4.18 2.64
N ALA A 26 13.07 -4.28 2.81
CA ALA A 26 13.76 -3.81 4.02
C ALA A 26 13.60 -2.30 4.28
N GLY A 27 13.40 -1.50 3.23
CA GLY A 27 13.23 -0.04 3.35
C GLY A 27 11.92 0.39 4.02
N VAL A 28 10.92 -0.49 4.13
CA VAL A 28 9.61 -0.15 4.71
C VAL A 28 9.73 0.43 6.12
N TRP A 29 10.61 -0.10 6.95
CA TRP A 29 10.79 0.39 8.33
C TRP A 29 11.25 1.85 8.36
N SER A 30 12.25 2.20 7.56
CA SER A 30 12.71 3.59 7.46
C SER A 30 11.69 4.53 6.83
N LEU A 31 10.79 4.02 5.97
CA LEU A 31 9.70 4.82 5.41
C LEU A 31 8.61 5.09 6.44
N ARG A 32 8.28 4.11 7.29
CA ARG A 32 7.32 4.28 8.39
C ARG A 32 7.74 5.34 9.39
N ASP A 33 9.04 5.40 9.71
CA ASP A 33 9.59 6.41 10.61
C ASP A 33 9.71 7.81 9.96
N ASN A 34 9.46 7.93 8.65
CA ASN A 34 9.60 9.18 7.91
C ASN A 34 8.24 9.87 7.72
N ALA A 35 7.89 10.72 8.69
CA ALA A 35 6.62 11.47 8.69
C ALA A 35 6.36 12.24 7.37
N ALA A 36 7.40 12.76 6.71
CA ALA A 36 7.23 13.51 5.47
C ALA A 36 6.79 12.61 4.31
N ILE A 37 7.29 11.36 4.25
CA ILE A 37 6.85 10.39 3.24
C ILE A 37 5.46 9.86 3.59
N ILE A 38 5.18 9.57 4.86
CA ILE A 38 3.86 9.10 5.29
C ILE A 38 2.78 10.13 4.94
N GLU A 39 3.02 11.40 5.23
CA GLU A 39 2.12 12.48 4.86
C GLU A 39 2.00 12.63 3.33
N TRP A 40 3.09 12.47 2.59
CA TRP A 40 3.04 12.50 1.13
C TRP A 40 2.19 11.36 0.57
N VAL A 41 2.31 10.13 1.09
CA VAL A 41 1.49 8.97 0.68
C VAL A 41 0.01 9.22 0.97
N ARG A 42 -0.31 9.81 2.13
CA ARG A 42 -1.68 10.22 2.47
C ARG A 42 -2.23 11.25 1.48
N ASN A 43 -1.44 12.24 1.09
CA ASN A 43 -1.87 13.24 0.10
C ASN A 43 -2.00 12.64 -1.31
N ALA A 44 -1.10 11.73 -1.66
CA ALA A 44 -1.15 11.00 -2.92
C ALA A 44 -2.43 10.16 -3.02
N SER A 45 -2.87 9.49 -1.95
CA SER A 45 -4.10 8.70 -1.98
C SER A 45 -5.34 9.53 -2.32
N MET A 46 -5.37 10.82 -1.98
CA MET A 46 -6.49 11.70 -2.33
C MET A 46 -6.42 12.21 -3.78
N SER A 47 -5.27 12.06 -4.45
CA SER A 47 -4.98 12.69 -5.73
C SER A 47 -4.91 11.70 -6.89
N VAL A 48 -4.35 10.51 -6.65
CA VAL A 48 -4.13 9.52 -7.71
C VAL A 48 -5.37 8.64 -7.89
N PRO A 49 -5.71 8.22 -9.11
CA PRO A 49 -6.84 7.31 -9.34
C PRO A 49 -6.69 5.95 -8.65
N ARG A 50 -5.46 5.42 -8.59
CA ARG A 50 -5.17 4.08 -8.05
C ARG A 50 -3.96 4.10 -7.12
N LEU A 51 -4.13 3.51 -5.94
CA LEU A 51 -3.06 3.33 -4.96
C LEU A 51 -2.95 1.85 -4.58
N GLY A 52 -1.80 1.25 -4.88
CA GLY A 52 -1.52 -0.15 -4.61
C GLY A 52 -0.35 -0.36 -3.66
N SER A 53 -0.32 -1.49 -2.96
CA SER A 53 0.90 -1.99 -2.33
C SER A 53 1.10 -3.49 -2.51
N ILE A 54 2.36 -3.92 -2.43
CA ILE A 54 2.74 -5.34 -2.40
C ILE A 54 3.53 -5.65 -1.14
N CYS A 55 3.33 -6.86 -0.61
CA CYS A 55 4.12 -7.42 0.49
C CYS A 55 4.04 -6.47 1.71
N SER A 56 5.16 -6.13 2.31
CA SER A 56 5.24 -5.23 3.46
C SER A 56 4.95 -3.76 3.13
N GLY A 57 4.77 -3.38 1.86
CA GLY A 57 4.40 -2.02 1.48
C GLY A 57 3.05 -1.58 2.06
N ALA A 58 2.16 -2.54 2.34
CA ALA A 58 0.89 -2.31 3.02
C ALA A 58 1.05 -1.67 4.41
N LEU A 59 2.19 -1.88 5.09
CA LEU A 59 2.47 -1.23 6.37
C LEU A 59 2.70 0.29 6.22
N VAL A 60 3.24 0.75 5.09
CA VAL A 60 3.37 2.20 4.80
C VAL A 60 1.99 2.81 4.55
N LEU A 61 1.13 2.09 3.84
CA LEU A 61 -0.26 2.51 3.62
C LEU A 61 -1.06 2.55 4.94
N ALA A 62 -0.86 1.55 5.80
CA ALA A 62 -1.46 1.51 7.13
C ALA A 62 -0.99 2.69 8.00
N GLU A 63 0.32 2.97 8.02
CA GLU A 63 0.89 4.12 8.73
C GLU A 63 0.35 5.47 8.21
N ALA A 64 0.11 5.57 6.91
CA ALA A 64 -0.53 6.73 6.30
C ALA A 64 -2.02 6.86 6.64
N GLY A 65 -2.64 5.86 7.27
CA GLY A 65 -4.07 5.81 7.61
C GLY A 65 -4.97 5.55 6.40
N VAL A 66 -4.40 5.21 5.23
CA VAL A 66 -5.21 5.06 4.00
C VAL A 66 -5.98 3.74 3.96
N LEU A 67 -5.65 2.80 4.84
CA LEU A 67 -6.29 1.49 4.96
C LEU A 67 -7.34 1.42 6.08
N ASP A 68 -7.52 2.49 6.87
CA ASP A 68 -8.44 2.48 8.00
C ASP A 68 -9.88 2.21 7.53
N GLY A 69 -10.54 1.24 8.15
CA GLY A 69 -11.88 0.79 7.78
C GLY A 69 -11.96 -0.03 6.48
N LYS A 70 -10.83 -0.35 5.84
CA LYS A 70 -10.76 -1.12 4.60
C LYS A 70 -10.31 -2.56 4.83
N MET A 71 -10.63 -3.42 3.87
CA MET A 71 -10.01 -4.73 3.74
C MET A 71 -8.59 -4.60 3.19
N ALA A 72 -7.64 -5.29 3.81
CA ALA A 72 -6.27 -5.32 3.33
C ALA A 72 -5.61 -6.69 3.54
N THR A 73 -4.64 -6.99 2.69
CA THR A 73 -3.70 -8.10 2.86
C THR A 73 -2.25 -7.59 2.84
N THR A 74 -1.32 -8.41 3.29
CA THR A 74 0.11 -8.11 3.28
C THR A 74 0.90 -9.41 3.18
N HIS A 75 2.22 -9.34 3.23
CA HIS A 75 3.04 -10.53 3.34
C HIS A 75 2.61 -11.36 4.54
N TRP A 76 2.45 -12.67 4.36
CA TRP A 76 1.93 -13.59 5.38
C TRP A 76 2.63 -13.43 6.74
N SER A 77 3.94 -13.17 6.76
CA SER A 77 4.72 -12.96 7.99
C SER A 77 4.47 -11.62 8.69
N ARG A 78 3.64 -10.75 8.11
CA ARG A 78 3.28 -9.42 8.60
C ARG A 78 1.79 -9.29 8.91
N CYS A 79 0.95 -10.27 8.58
CA CYS A 79 -0.49 -10.23 8.88
C CYS A 79 -0.77 -10.04 10.38
N ASP A 80 -0.12 -10.83 11.25
CA ASP A 80 -0.28 -10.73 12.71
C ASP A 80 0.25 -9.41 13.29
N GLN A 81 1.23 -8.81 12.61
CA GLN A 81 1.75 -7.51 12.99
C GLN A 81 0.73 -6.43 12.63
N MET A 82 0.25 -6.45 11.39
CA MET A 82 -0.70 -5.48 10.86
C MET A 82 -2.01 -5.48 11.62
N ALA A 83 -2.55 -6.67 11.94
CA ALA A 83 -3.76 -6.81 12.75
C ALA A 83 -3.61 -6.27 14.18
N ARG A 84 -2.40 -6.29 14.76
CA ARG A 84 -2.12 -5.75 16.10
C ARG A 84 -1.89 -4.25 16.10
N GLU A 85 -1.08 -3.75 15.15
CA GLU A 85 -0.69 -2.34 15.09
C GLU A 85 -1.83 -1.46 14.53
N TYR A 86 -2.67 -2.00 13.64
CA TYR A 86 -3.72 -1.26 12.95
C TYR A 86 -5.08 -1.97 13.04
N PRO A 87 -5.73 -1.98 14.22
CA PRO A 87 -6.96 -2.73 14.45
C PRO A 87 -8.18 -2.18 13.68
N ALA A 88 -8.08 -0.98 13.11
CA ALA A 88 -9.12 -0.42 12.24
C ALA A 88 -9.14 -1.08 10.84
N ILE A 89 -8.12 -1.86 10.49
CA ILE A 89 -8.02 -2.55 9.20
C ILE A 89 -8.66 -3.93 9.30
N GLN A 90 -9.50 -4.27 8.32
CA GLN A 90 -10.00 -5.63 8.18
C GLN A 90 -8.94 -6.50 7.50
N MET A 91 -8.13 -7.16 8.31
CA MET A 91 -6.99 -7.96 7.83
C MET A 91 -7.44 -9.30 7.21
N MET A 92 -7.14 -9.49 5.92
CA MET A 92 -7.49 -10.66 5.11
C MET A 92 -6.24 -11.53 4.85
N GLY A 93 -5.73 -12.19 5.89
CA GLY A 93 -4.44 -12.90 5.85
C GLY A 93 -4.39 -14.15 4.94
N ASP A 94 -5.54 -14.63 4.49
CA ASP A 94 -5.74 -15.75 3.58
C ASP A 94 -5.96 -15.32 2.12
N ARG A 95 -6.14 -14.01 1.86
CA ARG A 95 -6.33 -13.45 0.51
C ARG A 95 -5.02 -13.01 -0.12
N LEU A 96 -4.92 -13.22 -1.44
CA LEU A 96 -3.80 -12.75 -2.26
C LEU A 96 -3.83 -11.25 -2.52
N HIS A 97 -5.02 -10.66 -2.70
CA HIS A 97 -5.21 -9.22 -2.86
C HIS A 97 -6.56 -8.72 -2.31
N SER A 98 -6.68 -7.40 -2.09
CA SER A 98 -7.91 -6.72 -1.63
C SER A 98 -8.64 -5.92 -2.71
N TYR A 99 -8.16 -5.92 -3.95
CA TYR A 99 -8.79 -5.21 -5.08
C TYR A 99 -10.17 -5.79 -5.41
N ASP A 100 -11.18 -4.92 -5.48
CA ASP A 100 -12.51 -5.22 -6.01
C ASP A 100 -13.05 -4.01 -6.81
N PRO A 101 -13.23 -4.10 -8.13
CA PRO A 101 -13.77 -3.01 -8.93
C PRO A 101 -15.23 -2.66 -8.61
N ALA A 102 -15.99 -3.58 -8.02
CA ALA A 102 -17.38 -3.35 -7.62
C ALA A 102 -17.51 -2.72 -6.22
N GLY A 103 -16.43 -2.73 -5.42
CA GLY A 103 -16.42 -2.21 -4.05
C GLY A 103 -17.34 -2.95 -3.09
N LEU A 104 -17.67 -4.22 -3.38
CA LEU A 104 -18.56 -5.05 -2.57
C LEU A 104 -17.80 -5.81 -1.49
N ASP A 105 -16.61 -6.30 -1.81
CA ASP A 105 -15.74 -7.13 -0.97
C ASP A 105 -14.27 -6.73 -1.13
N GLY A 106 -14.04 -5.42 -1.20
CA GLY A 106 -12.74 -4.79 -1.43
C GLY A 106 -12.88 -3.31 -1.77
N ASP A 107 -11.84 -2.73 -2.34
CA ASP A 107 -11.82 -1.31 -2.71
C ASP A 107 -11.26 -1.13 -4.14
N PRO A 108 -11.92 -0.33 -5.01
CA PRO A 108 -11.51 -0.12 -6.39
C PRO A 108 -10.35 0.90 -6.53
N HIS A 109 -10.10 1.70 -5.49
CA HIS A 109 -9.17 2.82 -5.48
C HIS A 109 -7.90 2.50 -4.67
N VAL A 110 -8.01 1.83 -3.50
CA VAL A 110 -6.88 1.43 -2.66
C VAL A 110 -6.82 -0.09 -2.50
N PHE A 111 -5.75 -0.72 -2.97
CA PHE A 111 -5.60 -2.18 -2.91
C PHE A 111 -4.24 -2.63 -2.40
N THR A 112 -4.20 -3.84 -1.86
CA THR A 112 -3.01 -4.45 -1.25
C THR A 112 -2.87 -5.88 -1.72
N SER A 113 -1.63 -6.41 -1.74
CA SER A 113 -1.32 -7.77 -2.19
C SER A 113 -0.22 -8.42 -1.36
N ALA A 114 -0.28 -9.74 -1.18
CA ALA A 114 0.55 -10.49 -0.22
C ALA A 114 2.01 -10.76 -0.66
N GLY A 115 2.38 -10.67 -1.95
CA GLY A 115 3.75 -10.98 -2.37
C GLY A 115 3.95 -11.24 -3.87
N VAL A 116 5.15 -11.67 -4.25
CA VAL A 116 5.68 -11.62 -5.64
C VAL A 116 4.86 -12.43 -6.66
N THR A 117 4.17 -13.49 -6.24
CA THR A 117 3.24 -14.26 -7.10
C THR A 117 1.82 -13.70 -7.13
N ALA A 118 1.45 -12.83 -6.18
CA ALA A 118 0.11 -12.25 -6.07
C ALA A 118 -0.03 -10.87 -6.75
N GLY A 119 1.06 -10.30 -7.26
CA GLY A 119 1.07 -9.06 -8.06
C GLY A 119 1.07 -9.30 -9.57
N ILE A 120 1.13 -10.57 -10.00
CA ILE A 120 1.12 -11.02 -11.38
C ILE A 120 -0.06 -12.00 -11.50
N ASP A 121 -1.28 -11.50 -11.39
CA ASP A 121 -2.47 -12.24 -11.83
C ASP A 121 -3.15 -11.39 -12.93
N PRO A 122 -3.60 -12.00 -14.04
CA PRO A 122 -3.98 -11.32 -15.28
C PRO A 122 -5.32 -10.59 -15.22
#